data_AF-A0A519KBS1-F1
#
_entry.id   AF-A0A519KBS1-F1
#
_cell.length_a   1.000
_cell.length_b   1.000
_cell.length_c   1.000
_cell.angle_alpha   90.00
_cell.angle_beta   90.00
_cell.angle_gamma   90.00
#
_symmetry.space_group_name_H-M   'P 1'
#
loop_
_entity.id
_entity.type
_entity.pdbx_description
1 polymer ?
#
loop_
_entity_poly.entity_id
_entity_poly.type
_entity_poly.pdbx_seq_one_letter_code
_entity_poly.pdbx_strand_id
1 'polypeptide(L)'
;MTTRIARLTSRALIRVGGPDARPFLHNLLTQDIETLTEGELRFGALLSPPGKLLFDLFIFGESEAVLLDVAADRRDALLQRLSMYRLRAAVTVEADDRPVFVGWSGAVEGFAIDPREPSLGGRRYGGALETNASEDDWQAHRLIVGAPDPSADAPPDTTYPI
;
A
#
# COMPACT_ATOMS: atom_id res chain seq x y z
N MET A 1 -7.46 25.38 -3.01
CA MET A 1 -7.80 24.52 -4.17
C MET A 1 -8.74 23.42 -3.68
N THR A 2 -9.70 22.99 -4.50
CA THR A 2 -10.68 21.96 -4.13
C THR A 2 -10.02 20.59 -4.17
N THR A 3 -10.17 19.80 -3.10
CA THR A 3 -9.65 18.44 -3.02
C THR A 3 -10.33 17.54 -4.05
N ARG A 4 -9.53 16.84 -4.84
CA ARG A 4 -9.97 15.79 -5.76
C ARG A 4 -9.89 14.45 -5.05
N ILE A 5 -10.94 13.63 -5.18
CA ILE A 5 -11.03 12.31 -4.55
C ILE A 5 -11.43 11.30 -5.62
N ALA A 6 -10.63 10.24 -5.74
CA ALA A 6 -10.89 9.11 -6.63
C ALA A 6 -10.83 7.80 -5.85
N ARG A 7 -11.69 6.86 -6.24
CA ARG A 7 -11.60 5.45 -5.81
C ARG A 7 -10.60 4.73 -6.70
N LEU A 8 -9.69 3.98 -6.11
CA LEU A 8 -8.71 3.16 -6.84
C LEU A 8 -9.20 1.71 -6.89
N THR A 9 -9.65 1.29 -8.07
CA THR A 9 -10.03 -0.11 -8.34
C THR A 9 -8.82 -0.95 -8.74
N SER A 10 -7.73 -0.32 -9.17
CA SER A 10 -6.44 -0.98 -9.42
C SER A 10 -5.69 -1.36 -8.15
N ARG A 11 -6.20 -1.01 -6.96
CA ARG A 11 -5.58 -1.28 -5.67
C ARG A 11 -6.47 -2.18 -4.83
N ALA A 12 -5.86 -3.07 -4.05
CA ALA A 12 -6.55 -3.97 -3.15
C ALA A 12 -5.77 -4.16 -1.85
N LEU A 13 -6.46 -4.63 -0.82
CA LEU A 13 -5.93 -4.66 0.54
C LEU A 13 -5.72 -6.10 1.04
N ILE A 14 -4.67 -6.27 1.85
CA ILE A 14 -4.41 -7.45 2.66
C ILE A 14 -4.26 -6.98 4.10
N ARG A 15 -5.03 -7.57 5.01
CA ARG A 15 -4.91 -7.29 6.44
C ARG A 15 -4.09 -8.37 7.13
N VAL A 16 -3.06 -7.96 7.86
CA VAL A 16 -2.18 -8.83 8.63
C VAL A 16 -2.34 -8.51 10.11
N GLY A 17 -2.95 -9.42 10.86
CA GLY A 17 -3.25 -9.24 12.29
C GLY A 17 -2.58 -10.30 13.17
N GLY A 18 -2.78 -10.18 14.48
CA GLY A 18 -2.22 -11.11 15.48
C GLY A 18 -0.94 -10.58 16.14
N PRO A 19 -0.54 -11.17 17.27
CA PRO A 19 0.56 -10.66 18.10
C PRO A 19 1.91 -10.60 17.37
N ASP A 20 2.13 -11.48 16.39
CA ASP A 20 3.39 -11.53 15.64
C ASP A 20 3.35 -10.72 14.34
N ALA A 21 2.28 -9.97 14.03
CA ALA A 21 2.08 -9.33 12.73
C ALA A 21 3.22 -8.37 12.34
N ARG A 22 3.63 -7.50 13.28
CA ARG A 22 4.67 -6.49 13.05
C ARG A 22 6.06 -7.12 12.93
N PRO A 23 6.52 -7.99 13.85
CA PRO A 23 7.80 -8.69 13.69
C PRO A 23 7.84 -9.56 12.42
N PHE A 24 6.73 -10.23 12.08
CA PHE A 24 6.63 -11.04 10.88
C PHE A 24 6.87 -10.20 9.61
N LEU A 25 6.18 -9.07 9.49
CA LEU A 25 6.33 -8.17 8.34
C LEU A 25 7.67 -7.43 8.32
N HIS A 26 8.22 -7.06 9.48
CA HIS A 26 9.54 -6.44 9.59
C HIS A 26 10.64 -7.32 8.97
N ASN A 27 10.54 -8.64 9.13
CA ASN A 27 11.51 -9.58 8.55
C ASN A 27 11.34 -9.83 7.04
N LEU A 28 10.27 -9.31 6.42
CA LEU A 28 9.94 -9.57 5.01
C LEU A 28 9.98 -8.30 4.15
N LEU A 29 9.63 -7.16 4.72
CA LEU A 29 9.48 -5.90 3.99
C LEU A 29 10.70 -5.00 4.17
N THR A 30 10.92 -4.10 3.21
CA THR A 30 12.06 -3.16 3.22
C THR A 30 11.91 -1.99 4.20
N GLN A 31 10.90 -2.00 5.06
CA GLN A 31 10.57 -0.91 5.99
C GLN A 31 10.61 -1.41 7.43
N ASP A 32 10.91 -0.52 8.37
CA ASP A 32 10.93 -0.86 9.80
C ASP A 32 9.51 -0.98 10.39
N ILE A 33 8.88 -2.13 10.29
CA ILE A 33 7.45 -2.27 10.67
C ILE A 33 7.20 -2.21 12.18
N GLU A 34 8.21 -2.44 13.01
CA GLU A 34 8.06 -2.46 14.47
C GLU A 34 7.78 -1.06 15.04
N THR A 35 8.25 -0.01 14.36
CA THR A 35 8.01 1.39 14.73
C THR A 35 6.77 2.02 14.10
N LEU A 36 6.05 1.27 13.25
CA LEU A 36 4.88 1.79 12.53
C LEU A 36 3.74 2.12 13.51
N THR A 37 3.33 3.37 13.59
CA THR A 37 2.24 3.79 14.50
C THR A 37 0.87 3.71 13.85
N GLU A 38 -0.21 3.73 14.65
CA GLU A 38 -1.58 3.77 14.12
C GLU A 38 -1.79 5.05 13.30
N GLY A 39 -2.34 4.90 12.09
CA GLY A 39 -2.54 6.01 11.16
C GLY A 39 -1.31 6.36 10.32
N GLU A 40 -0.15 5.77 10.59
CA GLU A 40 1.07 6.00 9.82
C GLU A 40 1.05 5.19 8.52
N LEU A 41 1.53 5.81 7.45
CA LEU A 41 1.64 5.21 6.12
C LEU A 41 3.09 5.23 5.66
N ARG A 42 3.59 4.06 5.23
CA ARG A 42 4.92 3.90 4.64
C ARG A 42 4.81 3.28 3.27
N PHE A 43 5.77 3.56 2.41
CA PHE A 43 5.91 2.90 1.12
C PHE A 43 7.12 1.96 1.20
N GLY A 44 6.92 0.72 0.80
CA GLY A 44 7.93 -0.32 0.93
C GLY A 44 7.76 -1.39 -0.12
N ALA A 45 8.54 -2.46 0.06
CA ALA A 45 8.57 -3.56 -0.90
C ALA A 45 8.80 -4.90 -0.21
N LEU A 46 8.34 -5.97 -0.87
CA LEU A 46 8.82 -7.33 -0.67
C LEU A 46 9.81 -7.66 -1.78
N LEU A 47 11.00 -8.13 -1.39
CA LEU A 47 12.07 -8.47 -2.33
C LEU A 47 12.28 -9.98 -2.41
N SER A 48 12.88 -10.42 -3.51
CA SER A 48 13.45 -11.76 -3.62
C SER A 48 14.75 -11.87 -2.81
N PRO A 49 15.24 -13.08 -2.49
CA PRO A 49 16.52 -13.24 -1.79
C PRO A 49 17.71 -12.53 -2.48
N PRO A 50 17.81 -12.50 -3.84
CA PRO A 50 18.82 -11.70 -4.53
C PRO A 50 18.57 -10.18 -4.56
N GLY A 51 17.48 -9.68 -3.96
CA GLY A 51 17.16 -8.26 -3.87
C GLY A 51 16.29 -7.69 -5.00
N LYS A 52 15.77 -8.52 -5.92
CA LYS A 52 14.84 -8.06 -6.96
C LYS A 52 13.50 -7.68 -6.37
N LEU A 53 12.88 -6.62 -6.89
CA LEU A 53 11.55 -6.17 -6.51
C LEU A 53 10.51 -7.22 -6.89
N LEU A 54 9.91 -7.87 -5.88
CA LEU A 54 8.77 -8.74 -6.10
C LEU A 54 7.49 -7.96 -6.00
N PHE A 55 7.29 -7.15 -4.95
CA PHE A 55 6.08 -6.33 -4.78
C PHE A 55 6.47 -4.97 -4.23
N ASP A 56 5.89 -3.91 -4.76
CA ASP A 56 5.79 -2.60 -4.12
C ASP A 56 4.42 -2.47 -3.46
N LEU A 57 4.37 -1.84 -2.29
CA LEU A 57 3.14 -1.71 -1.53
C LEU A 57 3.21 -0.56 -0.54
N PHE A 58 2.04 -0.09 -0.15
CA PHE A 58 1.91 0.75 1.03
C PHE A 58 1.62 -0.10 2.25
N ILE A 59 2.13 0.37 3.37
CA ILE A 59 2.04 -0.29 4.66
C ILE A 59 1.42 0.72 5.62
N PHE A 60 0.21 0.43 6.07
CA PHE A 60 -0.56 1.30 6.93
C PHE A 60 -0.73 0.67 8.31
N GLY A 61 -0.44 1.44 9.36
CA GLY A 61 -0.59 0.98 10.74
C GLY A 61 -2.03 1.07 11.20
N GLU A 62 -2.60 -0.06 11.63
CA GLU A 62 -3.82 -0.10 12.44
C GLU A 62 -3.46 -0.37 13.90
N SER A 63 -4.41 -0.20 14.82
CA SER A 63 -4.19 -0.44 16.25
C SER A 63 -3.67 -1.85 16.54
N GLU A 64 -4.32 -2.88 15.96
CA GLU A 64 -4.06 -4.31 16.21
C GLU A 64 -3.64 -5.09 14.95
N ALA A 65 -3.27 -4.38 13.89
CA ALA A 65 -2.90 -4.99 12.60
C ALA A 65 -2.06 -4.05 11.74
N VAL A 66 -1.61 -4.61 10.63
CA VAL A 66 -1.00 -3.87 9.52
C VAL A 66 -1.83 -4.12 8.27
N LEU A 67 -2.16 -3.05 7.57
CA LEU A 67 -2.88 -3.09 6.31
C LEU A 67 -1.89 -2.87 5.16
N LEU A 68 -1.86 -3.80 4.21
CA LEU A 68 -1.03 -3.71 3.02
C LEU A 68 -1.92 -3.31 1.84
N ASP A 69 -1.59 -2.19 1.21
CA ASP A 69 -2.21 -1.74 -0.04
C ASP A 69 -1.27 -2.08 -1.20
N VAL A 70 -1.73 -2.95 -2.09
CA VAL A 70 -0.99 -3.51 -3.23
C VAL A 70 -1.81 -3.38 -4.52
N ALA A 71 -1.17 -3.50 -5.68
CA ALA A 71 -1.87 -3.62 -6.96
C ALA A 71 -2.86 -4.80 -6.93
N ALA A 72 -4.08 -4.58 -7.41
CA ALA A 72 -5.20 -5.49 -7.23
C ALA A 72 -4.96 -6.85 -7.90
N ASP A 73 -4.35 -6.85 -9.09
CA ASP A 73 -3.94 -8.05 -9.82
C ASP A 73 -2.80 -8.83 -9.17
N ARG A 74 -2.13 -8.25 -8.16
CA ARG A 74 -1.03 -8.87 -7.41
C ARG A 74 -1.42 -9.33 -6.00
N ARG A 75 -2.62 -8.99 -5.53
CA ARG A 75 -3.10 -9.29 -4.17
C ARG A 75 -3.00 -10.79 -3.85
N ASP A 76 -3.56 -11.64 -4.70
CA ASP A 76 -3.68 -13.06 -4.42
C ASP A 76 -2.30 -13.74 -4.37
N ALA A 77 -1.39 -13.32 -5.25
CA ALA A 77 0.00 -13.78 -5.25
C ALA A 77 0.76 -13.36 -3.98
N LEU A 78 0.57 -12.13 -3.50
CA LEU A 78 1.16 -11.66 -2.25
C LEU A 78 0.57 -12.40 -1.04
N LEU A 79 -0.76 -12.59 -1.00
CA LEU A 79 -1.46 -13.32 0.06
C LEU A 79 -0.94 -14.75 0.18
N GLN A 80 -0.79 -15.46 -0.95
CA GLN A 80 -0.24 -16.81 -0.97
C GLN A 80 1.20 -16.85 -0.43
N ARG A 81 2.05 -15.90 -0.82
CA ARG A 81 3.45 -15.83 -0.35
C ARG A 81 3.54 -15.54 1.14
N LEU A 82 2.81 -14.55 1.64
CA LEU A 82 2.76 -14.23 3.07
C LEU A 82 2.24 -15.42 3.88
N SER A 83 1.22 -16.12 3.38
CA SER A 83 0.69 -17.34 4.01
C SER A 83 1.75 -18.46 4.09
N MET A 84 2.57 -18.62 3.07
CA MET A 84 3.68 -19.58 3.07
C MET A 84 4.79 -19.18 4.04
N TYR A 85 5.11 -17.88 4.15
CA TYR A 85 6.17 -17.37 5.02
C TYR A 85 5.82 -17.35 6.50
N ARG A 86 4.52 -17.27 6.85
CA ARG A 86 4.04 -17.23 8.24
C ARG A 86 4.60 -18.36 9.11
N LEU A 87 4.71 -19.59 8.58
CA LEU A 87 5.12 -20.78 9.35
C LEU A 87 4.39 -20.86 10.71
N ARG A 88 5.13 -20.75 11.82
CA ARG A 88 4.61 -20.82 13.19
C ARG A 88 4.24 -19.47 13.80
N ALA A 89 4.42 -18.36 13.07
CA ALA A 89 4.04 -17.04 13.55
C ALA A 89 2.53 -16.99 13.80
N ALA A 90 2.15 -16.43 14.94
CA ALA A 90 0.78 -16.21 15.34
C ALA A 90 0.20 -14.97 14.62
N VAL A 91 0.01 -15.09 13.30
CA VAL A 91 -0.54 -14.04 12.44
C VAL A 91 -1.73 -14.53 11.61
N THR A 92 -2.70 -13.65 11.35
CA THR A 92 -3.71 -13.83 10.31
C THR A 92 -3.28 -13.05 9.06
N VAL A 93 -3.52 -13.61 7.87
CA VAL A 93 -3.24 -12.95 6.59
C VAL A 93 -4.47 -13.14 5.71
N GLU A 94 -5.23 -12.07 5.51
CA GLU A 94 -6.56 -12.14 4.90
C GLU A 94 -6.74 -11.05 3.86
N ALA A 95 -7.52 -11.35 2.81
CA ALA A 95 -7.96 -10.32 1.88
C ALA A 95 -8.91 -9.36 2.61
N ASP A 96 -8.78 -8.07 2.31
CA ASP A 96 -9.64 -7.03 2.85
C ASP A 96 -10.30 -6.29 1.68
N ASP A 97 -11.63 -6.23 1.70
CA ASP A 97 -12.43 -5.69 0.60
C ASP A 97 -12.82 -4.22 0.82
N ARG A 98 -12.26 -3.56 1.83
CA ARG A 98 -12.44 -2.11 2.01
C ARG A 98 -11.96 -1.37 0.75
N PRO A 99 -12.71 -0.37 0.25
CA PRO A 99 -12.28 0.43 -0.88
C PRO A 99 -11.03 1.25 -0.55
N VAL A 100 -10.19 1.46 -1.57
CA VAL A 100 -9.02 2.36 -1.51
C VAL A 100 -9.38 3.68 -2.17
N PHE A 101 -9.06 4.79 -1.52
CA PHE A 101 -9.25 6.14 -2.04
C PHE A 101 -7.94 6.93 -2.00
N VAL A 102 -7.81 7.84 -2.94
CA VAL A 102 -6.79 8.89 -2.93
C VAL A 102 -7.44 10.27 -2.92
N GLY A 103 -6.83 11.19 -2.19
CA GLY A 103 -7.19 12.60 -2.15
C GLY A 103 -5.98 13.45 -2.58
N TRP A 104 -6.16 14.43 -3.46
CA TRP A 104 -5.07 15.32 -3.91
C TRP A 104 -5.54 16.73 -4.29
N SER A 105 -4.60 17.61 -4.65
CA SER A 105 -4.82 19.02 -5.05
C SER A 105 -5.51 19.93 -4.02
N GLY A 106 -5.68 19.49 -2.77
CA GLY A 106 -6.33 20.25 -1.70
C GLY A 106 -6.04 19.66 -0.32
N ALA A 107 -6.78 20.10 0.70
CA ALA A 107 -6.67 19.53 2.04
C ALA A 107 -7.25 18.10 2.06
N VAL A 108 -6.46 17.15 2.57
CA VAL A 108 -6.79 15.71 2.59
C VAL A 108 -7.06 15.24 4.02
N GLU A 109 -7.96 15.93 4.72
CA GLU A 109 -8.32 15.59 6.10
C GLU A 109 -8.85 14.15 6.20
N GLY A 110 -8.29 13.38 7.14
CA GLY A 110 -8.63 11.97 7.33
C GLY A 110 -7.98 11.01 6.32
N PHE A 111 -7.06 11.49 5.48
CA PHE A 111 -6.18 10.65 4.66
C PHE A 111 -4.79 10.59 5.29
N ALA A 112 -4.13 9.44 5.16
CA ALA A 112 -2.73 9.30 5.49
C ALA A 112 -1.89 9.84 4.33
N ILE A 113 -0.98 10.77 4.61
CA ILE A 113 -0.17 11.44 3.59
C ILE A 113 0.68 10.41 2.83
N ASP A 114 0.69 10.48 1.49
CA ASP A 114 1.49 9.59 0.66
C ASP A 114 2.99 9.88 0.88
N PRO A 115 3.78 8.93 1.40
CA PRO A 115 5.16 9.17 1.80
C PRO A 115 6.14 9.28 0.61
N ARG A 116 5.69 9.01 -0.63
CA ARG A 116 6.57 9.05 -1.81
C ARG A 116 6.84 10.47 -2.27
N GLU A 117 5.80 11.31 -2.27
CA GLU A 117 5.87 12.73 -2.62
C GLU A 117 4.64 13.42 -1.99
N PRO A 118 4.80 14.35 -1.02
CA PRO A 118 3.74 15.26 -0.57
C PRO A 118 2.70 15.75 -1.61
N SER A 119 3.09 16.07 -2.85
CA SER A 119 2.16 16.55 -3.90
C SER A 119 1.18 15.47 -4.39
N LEU A 120 1.42 14.20 -4.07
CA LEU A 120 0.49 13.09 -4.30
C LEU A 120 -0.71 13.12 -3.35
N GLY A 121 -0.66 13.96 -2.30
CA GLY A 121 -1.75 14.08 -1.33
C GLY A 121 -1.76 12.92 -0.35
N GLY A 122 -2.87 12.20 -0.24
CA GLY A 122 -3.02 11.15 0.76
C GLY A 122 -3.91 9.98 0.32
N ARG A 123 -3.83 8.90 1.09
CA ARG A 123 -4.57 7.65 0.93
C ARG A 123 -5.55 7.44 2.07
N ARG A 124 -6.69 6.81 1.76
CA ARG A 124 -7.68 6.41 2.75
C ARG A 124 -8.25 5.04 2.44
N TYR A 125 -8.48 4.26 3.48
CA TYR A 125 -8.94 2.87 3.40
C TYR A 125 -10.31 2.74 4.06
N GLY A 126 -11.29 2.25 3.31
CA GLY A 126 -12.65 2.04 3.79
C GLY A 126 -13.52 3.30 3.87
N GLY A 127 -14.77 3.08 4.29
CA GLY A 127 -15.82 4.10 4.33
C GLY A 127 -16.52 4.30 2.98
N ALA A 128 -17.57 5.13 3.01
CA ALA A 128 -18.23 5.63 1.82
C ALA A 128 -17.81 7.10 1.61
N LEU A 129 -17.06 7.36 0.55
CA LEU A 129 -16.64 8.69 0.15
C LEU A 129 -17.28 9.05 -1.18
N GLU A 130 -17.79 10.28 -1.27
CA GLU A 130 -18.16 10.85 -2.57
C GLU A 130 -16.88 11.14 -3.35
N THR A 131 -16.82 10.59 -4.56
CA THR A 131 -15.70 10.81 -5.48
C THR A 131 -16.09 11.89 -6.49
N ASN A 132 -15.17 12.81 -6.76
CA ASN A 132 -15.34 13.89 -7.74
C ASN A 132 -14.28 13.85 -8.85
N ALA A 133 -13.48 12.79 -8.88
CA ALA A 133 -12.46 12.51 -9.87
C ALA A 133 -12.41 11.00 -10.15
N SER A 134 -11.87 10.65 -11.30
CA SER A 134 -11.66 9.27 -11.73
C SER A 134 -10.27 8.75 -11.33
N GLU A 135 -10.10 7.43 -11.40
CA GLU A 135 -8.78 6.80 -11.27
C GLU A 135 -7.82 7.27 -12.37
N ASP A 136 -8.30 7.53 -13.59
CA ASP A 136 -7.49 8.08 -14.68
C ASP A 136 -6.99 9.50 -14.39
N ASP A 137 -7.83 10.35 -13.77
CA ASP A 137 -7.40 11.68 -13.32
C ASP A 137 -6.25 11.59 -12.30
N TRP A 138 -6.33 10.59 -11.41
CA TRP A 138 -5.28 10.32 -10.44
C TRP A 138 -3.99 9.85 -11.14
N GLN A 139 -4.09 8.92 -12.08
CA GLN A 139 -2.92 8.44 -12.84
C GLN A 139 -2.24 9.58 -13.61
N ALA A 140 -3.02 10.46 -14.24
CA ALA A 140 -2.49 11.66 -14.91
C ALA A 140 -1.75 12.58 -13.92
N HIS A 141 -2.33 12.83 -12.73
CA HIS A 141 -1.68 13.64 -11.69
C HIS A 141 -0.37 13.01 -11.21
N ARG A 142 -0.37 11.70 -10.92
CA ARG A 142 0.82 10.94 -10.50
C ARG A 142 1.96 11.09 -11.52
N LEU A 143 1.66 10.96 -12.81
CA LEU A 143 2.63 11.11 -13.89
C LEU A 143 3.18 12.55 -13.98
N ILE A 144 2.33 13.57 -13.80
CA ILE A 144 2.76 14.99 -13.77
C ILE A 144 3.73 15.26 -12.62
N VAL A 145 3.48 14.67 -11.45
CA VAL A 145 4.36 14.77 -10.26
C VAL A 145 5.66 13.98 -10.45
N GLY A 146 5.72 13.09 -11.45
CA GLY A 146 6.90 12.26 -11.73
C GLY A 146 7.07 11.10 -10.75
N ALA A 147 5.99 10.67 -10.08
CA ALA A 147 6.04 9.58 -9.12
C ALA A 147 5.82 8.23 -9.82
N PRO A 148 6.81 7.32 -9.84
CA PRO A 148 6.64 6.01 -10.47
C PRO A 148 5.67 5.13 -9.66
N ASP A 149 5.02 4.23 -10.38
CA ASP A 149 4.25 3.10 -9.87
C ASP A 149 4.96 1.84 -10.38
N PRO A 150 5.84 1.22 -9.58
CA PRO A 150 6.63 0.08 -10.03
C PRO A 150 5.79 -1.08 -10.57
N SER A 151 4.54 -1.23 -10.13
CA SER A 151 3.64 -2.28 -10.62
C SER A 151 3.21 -2.07 -12.08
N ALA A 152 3.17 -0.80 -12.55
CA ALA A 152 2.82 -0.44 -13.92
C ALA A 152 4.03 -0.03 -14.77
N ASP A 153 5.05 0.56 -14.14
CA ASP A 153 6.15 1.26 -14.81
C ASP A 153 7.44 0.41 -14.91
N ALA A 154 7.50 -0.75 -14.23
CA ALA A 154 8.69 -1.62 -14.22
C ALA A 154 8.37 -3.04 -14.73
N PRO A 155 9.30 -3.71 -15.45
CA PRO A 155 9.12 -5.10 -15.81
C PRO A 155 9.15 -5.98 -14.54
N PRO A 156 8.25 -6.97 -14.42
CA PRO A 156 8.17 -7.84 -13.24
C PRO A 156 9.47 -8.63 -13.02
N ASP A 157 9.89 -8.79 -11.77
CA ASP A 157 10.96 -9.71 -11.33
C ASP A 157 12.34 -9.54 -12.00
N THR A 158 12.58 -8.39 -12.65
CA THR A 158 13.88 -8.03 -13.23
C THR A 158 14.47 -6.74 -12.63
N THR A 159 13.63 -5.95 -11.96
CA THR A 159 14.00 -4.62 -11.47
C THR A 159 14.53 -4.69 -10.04
N TYR A 160 15.54 -3.88 -9.75
CA TYR A 160 16.07 -3.67 -8.40
C TYR A 160 15.52 -2.34 -7.85
N PRO A 161 15.31 -2.21 -6.53
CA PRO A 161 14.71 -1.02 -5.92
C PRO A 161 15.67 0.20 -5.84
N ILE A 162 16.74 0.24 -6.64
CA ILE A 162 17.78 1.29 -6.65
C ILE A 162 17.86 2.01 -7.99
#